data_AF-A0A2W0A2J6-F1
#
_entry.id   AF-A0A2W0A2J6-F1
#
_cell.length_a   1.000
_cell.length_b   1.000
_cell.length_c   1.000
_cell.angle_alpha   90.00
_cell.angle_beta   90.00
_cell.angle_gamma   90.00
#
_symmetry.space_group_name_H-M   'P 1'
#
loop_
_entity.id
_entity.type
_entity.pdbx_description
1 polymer ?
#
loop_
_entity_poly.entity_id
_entity_poly.type
_entity_poly.pdbx_seq_one_letter_code
_entity_poly.pdbx_strand_id
1 'polypeptide(L)'
;MGTASVREISITLVRYSKPEGAQRIRGFIFGGAYGPPRVPRGIDPEVVSAVIREDLKPDSSPGGYEKALEAMRFYERGDVVPHMMAALTSKETDASDVSRSAYILQAAGDFGTEEISHRAAQYLDATLVPNPATLDALPQMLEALVALSLSASPAKFGQRIQNETAKNAESRNASEEGMRNYERLASFQRNDLRKTVSTMDNRKRLASLQPDYRRAELVQIYLGQSPFSTAQMETWAARLLRAEAMTYAREPVYAEFARAMDIIAAQKLPETPSNILTLRAAQAILYLQGTLSPQHKAMYEKAKKVGGMNFLWDDLG
;
A
#
# COMPACT_ATOMS: atom_id res chain seq x y z
N MET A 1 -2.77 -19.29 38.68
CA MET A 1 -3.34 -19.22 37.32
C MET A 1 -3.96 -17.85 37.16
N GLY A 2 -3.23 -16.89 36.59
CA GLY A 2 -3.79 -15.60 36.22
C GLY A 2 -4.23 -15.71 34.76
N THR A 3 -5.52 -15.56 34.49
CA THR A 3 -6.02 -15.33 33.14
C THR A 3 -5.51 -13.95 32.72
N ALA A 4 -4.33 -13.90 32.12
CA ALA A 4 -3.85 -12.70 31.45
C ALA A 4 -4.94 -12.32 30.44
N SER A 5 -5.62 -11.20 30.70
CA SER A 5 -6.59 -10.65 29.76
C SER A 5 -5.89 -10.54 28.41
N VAL A 6 -6.41 -11.20 27.39
CA VAL A 6 -5.92 -11.07 26.02
C VAL A 6 -5.98 -9.58 25.69
N ARG A 7 -4.83 -8.89 25.67
CA ARG A 7 -4.79 -7.46 25.33
C ARG A 7 -5.19 -7.34 23.86
N GLU A 8 -6.20 -6.55 23.59
CA GLU A 8 -6.59 -6.17 22.24
C GLU A 8 -5.37 -5.58 21.52
N ILE A 9 -5.15 -5.96 20.26
CA ILE A 9 -4.07 -5.38 19.46
C ILE A 9 -4.56 -4.02 19.03
N SER A 10 -4.02 -2.95 19.63
CA SER A 10 -4.31 -1.59 19.20
C SER A 10 -3.51 -1.24 17.94
N ILE A 11 -4.13 -0.51 17.00
CA ILE A 11 -3.48 -0.03 15.77
C ILE A 11 -2.19 0.74 16.11
N THR A 12 -2.28 1.60 17.12
CA THR A 12 -1.17 2.38 17.67
C THR A 12 -1.36 2.53 19.19
N LEU A 13 -0.26 2.75 19.91
CA LEU A 13 -0.31 3.26 21.27
C LEU A 13 -0.50 4.78 21.22
N VAL A 14 -1.67 5.27 21.65
CA VAL A 14 -1.98 6.70 21.65
C VAL A 14 -1.07 7.45 22.63
N ARG A 15 -0.30 8.41 22.11
CA ARG A 15 0.74 9.18 22.82
C ARG A 15 0.48 10.68 22.82
N TYR A 16 -0.43 11.16 21.99
CA TYR A 16 -0.71 12.59 21.82
C TYR A 16 -2.15 12.91 22.20
N SER A 17 -2.37 14.13 22.69
CA SER A 17 -3.72 14.67 22.83
C SER A 17 -4.38 14.85 21.46
N LYS A 18 -5.72 14.96 21.40
CA LYS A 18 -6.44 15.16 20.13
C LYS A 18 -5.93 16.38 19.33
N PRO A 19 -5.71 17.58 19.94
CA PRO A 19 -5.19 18.73 19.20
C PRO A 19 -3.78 18.51 18.65
N GLU A 20 -2.88 17.93 19.44
CA GLU A 20 -1.50 17.64 19.01
C GLU A 20 -1.47 16.58 17.90
N GLY A 21 -2.28 15.53 18.04
CA GLY A 21 -2.45 14.51 17.01
C GLY A 21 -2.96 15.11 15.70
N ALA A 22 -3.99 15.96 15.78
CA ALA A 22 -4.55 16.64 14.61
C ALA A 22 -3.50 17.53 13.92
N GLN A 23 -2.72 18.31 14.68
CA GLN A 23 -1.65 19.13 14.13
C GLN A 23 -0.58 18.28 13.41
N ARG A 24 -0.16 17.17 14.01
CA ARG A 24 0.86 16.29 13.44
C ARG A 24 0.39 15.63 12.14
N ILE A 25 -0.84 15.09 12.14
CA ILE A 25 -1.36 14.43 10.93
C ILE A 25 -1.66 15.44 9.82
N ARG A 26 -2.12 16.65 10.15
CA ARG A 26 -2.23 17.75 9.17
C ARG A 26 -0.88 18.11 8.56
N GLY A 27 0.16 18.25 9.39
CA GLY A 27 1.52 18.54 8.91
C GLY A 27 2.07 17.45 8.00
N PHE A 28 1.69 16.19 8.23
CA PHE A 28 2.04 15.08 7.34
C PHE A 28 1.26 15.09 6.01
N ILE A 29 -0.06 15.24 6.06
CA ILE A 29 -0.92 15.18 4.87
C ILE A 29 -0.73 16.42 3.98
N PHE A 30 -0.68 17.61 4.58
CA PHE A 30 -0.74 18.88 3.86
C PHE A 30 0.59 19.67 3.86
N GLY A 31 1.63 19.18 4.54
CA GLY A 31 2.92 19.87 4.63
C GLY A 31 3.76 19.86 3.35
N GLY A 32 3.35 19.12 2.32
CA GLY A 32 4.07 19.00 1.05
C GLY A 32 5.52 18.55 1.25
N ALA A 33 6.46 19.18 0.55
CA ALA A 33 7.89 18.86 0.63
C ALA A 33 8.51 19.12 2.01
N TYR A 34 7.87 19.95 2.86
CA TYR A 34 8.32 20.26 4.21
C TYR A 34 7.62 19.40 5.28
N GLY A 35 6.68 18.55 4.87
CA GLY A 35 6.00 17.61 5.76
C GLY A 35 6.95 16.52 6.26
N PRO A 36 6.66 15.89 7.40
CA PRO A 36 7.37 14.69 7.84
C PRO A 36 7.36 13.61 6.75
N PRO A 37 8.48 12.88 6.54
CA PRO A 37 8.56 11.89 5.46
C PRO A 37 7.75 10.61 5.75
N ARG A 38 7.13 10.51 6.94
CA ARG A 38 6.43 9.30 7.40
C ARG A 38 5.19 9.64 8.18
N VAL A 39 4.24 8.70 8.15
CA VAL A 39 3.02 8.77 8.95
C VAL A 39 3.39 8.94 10.43
N PRO A 40 2.96 10.02 11.09
CA PRO A 40 3.23 10.23 12.50
C PRO A 40 2.49 9.17 13.31
N ARG A 41 3.18 8.48 14.21
CA ARG A 41 2.66 7.38 15.02
C ARG A 41 2.10 7.85 16.36
N GLY A 42 1.17 7.12 16.96
CA GLY A 42 0.66 7.39 18.31
C GLY A 42 -0.47 8.43 18.34
N ILE A 43 -1.13 8.64 17.20
CA ILE A 43 -2.31 9.47 17.09
C ILE A 43 -3.53 8.57 17.22
N ASP A 44 -4.53 8.98 18.00
CA ASP A 44 -5.82 8.30 18.03
C ASP A 44 -6.36 8.16 16.58
N PRO A 45 -6.63 6.92 16.10
CA PRO A 45 -7.13 6.71 14.75
C PRO A 45 -8.34 7.60 14.40
N GLU A 46 -9.23 7.90 15.35
CA GLU A 46 -10.41 8.74 15.08
C GLU A 46 -10.04 10.18 14.72
N VAL A 47 -8.93 10.68 15.27
CA VAL A 47 -8.41 12.02 14.92
C VAL A 47 -7.91 12.04 13.47
N VAL A 48 -7.33 10.93 12.98
CA VAL A 48 -6.89 10.82 11.59
C VAL A 48 -8.08 10.92 10.64
N SER A 49 -9.16 10.20 10.93
CA SER A 49 -10.39 10.29 10.13
C SER A 49 -11.06 11.65 10.20
N ALA A 50 -11.10 12.28 11.37
CA ALA A 50 -11.64 13.62 11.52
C ALA A 50 -10.88 14.60 10.62
N VAL A 51 -9.54 14.60 10.67
CA VAL A 51 -8.72 15.47 9.82
C VAL A 51 -8.95 15.19 8.33
N ILE A 52 -9.02 13.93 7.90
CA ILE A 52 -9.27 13.63 6.48
C ILE A 52 -10.62 14.18 6.04
N ARG A 53 -11.69 13.98 6.83
CA ARG A 53 -13.03 14.49 6.48
C ARG A 53 -13.12 16.01 6.50
N GLU A 54 -12.51 16.63 7.50
CA GLU A 54 -12.57 18.08 7.69
C GLU A 54 -11.71 18.83 6.67
N ASP A 55 -10.51 18.34 6.37
CA ASP A 55 -9.48 19.14 5.71
C ASP A 55 -9.14 18.65 4.29
N LEU A 56 -9.34 17.36 3.96
CA LEU A 56 -9.10 16.87 2.59
C LEU A 56 -10.25 17.29 1.68
N LYS A 57 -10.04 18.35 0.92
CA LYS A 57 -11.01 18.93 -0.01
C LYS A 57 -10.95 18.27 -1.40
N PRO A 58 -12.01 18.35 -2.22
CA PRO A 58 -12.01 17.81 -3.58
C PRO A 58 -10.89 18.35 -4.47
N ASP A 59 -10.45 19.59 -4.24
CA ASP A 59 -9.38 20.29 -4.97
C ASP A 59 -8.01 20.20 -4.28
N SER A 60 -7.89 19.48 -3.15
CA SER A 60 -6.59 19.28 -2.49
C SER A 60 -5.56 18.66 -3.44
N SER A 61 -4.29 18.94 -3.20
CA SER A 61 -3.21 18.50 -4.10
C SER A 61 -3.13 16.96 -4.21
N PRO A 62 -2.59 16.41 -5.32
CA PRO A 62 -2.38 14.98 -5.45
C PRO A 62 -1.55 14.39 -4.31
N GLY A 63 -0.50 15.12 -3.87
CA GLY A 63 0.31 14.72 -2.72
C GLY A 63 -0.47 14.67 -1.40
N GLY A 64 -1.48 15.52 -1.23
CA GLY A 64 -2.40 15.43 -0.08
C GLY A 64 -3.22 14.14 -0.09
N TYR A 65 -3.72 13.72 -1.26
CA TYR A 65 -4.44 12.45 -1.40
C TYR A 65 -3.53 11.24 -1.23
N GLU A 66 -2.31 11.29 -1.76
CA GLU A 66 -1.29 10.27 -1.54
C GLU A 66 -1.00 10.08 -0.06
N LYS A 67 -0.72 11.17 0.67
CA LYS A 67 -0.40 11.14 2.10
C LYS A 67 -1.61 10.75 2.95
N ALA A 68 -2.83 11.15 2.55
CA ALA A 68 -4.05 10.66 3.19
C ALA A 68 -4.20 9.14 3.03
N LEU A 69 -3.95 8.60 1.84
CA LEU A 69 -3.97 7.15 1.58
C LEU A 69 -2.89 6.41 2.40
N GLU A 70 -1.67 6.96 2.49
CA GLU A 70 -0.63 6.42 3.38
C GLU A 70 -1.08 6.39 4.84
N ALA A 71 -1.69 7.48 5.32
CA ALA A 71 -2.23 7.54 6.68
C ALA A 71 -3.35 6.52 6.90
N MET A 72 -4.27 6.36 5.93
CA MET A 72 -5.32 5.36 5.99
C MET A 72 -4.76 3.94 6.07
N ARG A 73 -3.75 3.61 5.26
CA ARG A 73 -3.05 2.31 5.26
C ARG A 73 -2.37 2.03 6.60
N PHE A 74 -1.78 3.03 7.22
CA PHE A 74 -1.17 2.87 8.54
C PHE A 74 -2.22 2.71 9.65
N TYR A 75 -3.23 3.57 9.66
CA TYR A 75 -4.23 3.68 10.73
C TYR A 75 -5.51 2.86 10.51
N GLU A 76 -5.55 2.02 9.47
CA GLU A 76 -6.72 1.23 9.04
C GLU A 76 -8.03 2.05 8.93
N ARG A 77 -7.97 3.25 8.34
CA ARG A 77 -9.14 4.16 8.26
C ARG A 77 -10.00 3.91 7.02
N GLY A 78 -10.66 2.76 6.95
CA GLY A 78 -11.62 2.49 5.86
C GLY A 78 -12.90 3.33 5.91
N ASP A 79 -13.21 3.90 7.08
CA ASP A 79 -14.40 4.70 7.35
C ASP A 79 -14.44 6.05 6.61
N VAL A 80 -13.33 6.51 6.04
CA VAL A 80 -13.27 7.75 5.23
C VAL A 80 -13.40 7.51 3.73
N VAL A 81 -13.45 6.26 3.27
CA VAL A 81 -13.60 5.95 1.84
C VAL A 81 -14.83 6.61 1.22
N PRO A 82 -16.03 6.63 1.85
CA PRO A 82 -17.18 7.33 1.27
C PRO A 82 -16.95 8.82 1.05
N HIS A 83 -16.22 9.49 1.96
CA HIS A 83 -15.84 10.90 1.82
C HIS A 83 -14.90 11.10 0.63
N MET A 84 -13.89 10.24 0.48
CA MET A 84 -12.97 10.30 -0.66
C MET A 84 -13.69 10.06 -1.99
N MET A 85 -14.57 9.05 -2.05
CA MET A 85 -15.34 8.74 -3.26
C MET A 85 -16.27 9.89 -3.68
N ALA A 86 -16.73 10.71 -2.75
CA ALA A 86 -17.56 11.89 -3.04
C ALA A 86 -16.78 13.01 -3.75
N ALA A 87 -15.44 12.99 -3.72
CA ALA A 87 -14.59 13.96 -4.42
C ALA A 87 -14.41 13.66 -5.92
N LEU A 88 -14.82 12.49 -6.40
CA LEU A 88 -14.74 12.12 -7.81
C LEU A 88 -15.80 12.89 -8.64
N THR A 89 -15.37 13.59 -9.70
CA THR A 89 -16.22 14.54 -10.44
C THR A 89 -16.52 14.14 -11.89
N SER A 90 -15.79 13.16 -12.43
CA SER A 90 -15.76 12.80 -13.85
C SER A 90 -15.37 13.95 -14.79
N LYS A 91 -14.66 14.96 -14.26
CA LYS A 91 -14.24 16.17 -14.99
C LYS A 91 -12.73 16.41 -14.89
N GLU A 92 -11.94 15.34 -14.77
CA GLU A 92 -10.49 15.41 -14.72
C GLU A 92 -9.95 16.12 -15.97
N THR A 93 -9.17 17.19 -15.76
CA THR A 93 -8.64 18.01 -16.86
C THR A 93 -7.16 17.79 -17.12
N ASP A 94 -6.40 17.44 -16.08
CA ASP A 94 -4.96 17.28 -16.14
C ASP A 94 -4.45 16.06 -15.34
N ALA A 95 -3.13 15.87 -15.34
CA ALA A 95 -2.49 14.75 -14.66
C ALA A 95 -2.65 14.79 -13.13
N SER A 96 -2.82 15.99 -12.55
CA SER A 96 -3.06 16.16 -11.11
C SER A 96 -4.43 15.66 -10.74
N ASP A 97 -5.46 16.01 -11.52
CA ASP A 97 -6.82 15.51 -11.33
C ASP A 97 -6.87 13.98 -11.47
N VAL A 98 -6.22 13.42 -12.50
CA VAL A 98 -6.15 11.96 -12.68
C VAL A 98 -5.44 11.28 -11.52
N SER A 99 -4.31 11.84 -11.05
CA SER A 99 -3.56 11.29 -9.92
C SER A 99 -4.39 11.29 -8.64
N ARG A 100 -5.10 12.39 -8.36
CA ARG A 100 -6.03 12.50 -7.23
C ARG A 100 -7.08 11.39 -7.28
N SER A 101 -7.75 11.25 -8.42
CA SER A 101 -8.77 10.21 -8.62
C SER A 101 -8.18 8.81 -8.47
N ALA A 102 -6.99 8.55 -9.02
CA ALA A 102 -6.31 7.27 -8.86
C ALA A 102 -6.03 6.91 -7.38
N TYR A 103 -5.60 7.86 -6.54
CA TYR A 103 -5.43 7.61 -5.10
C TYR A 103 -6.77 7.33 -4.39
N ILE A 104 -7.87 7.98 -4.80
CA ILE A 104 -9.22 7.67 -4.30
C ILE A 104 -9.62 6.24 -4.70
N LEU A 105 -9.36 5.84 -5.95
CA LEU A 105 -9.65 4.48 -6.41
C LEU A 105 -8.80 3.43 -5.68
N GLN A 106 -7.55 3.76 -5.34
CA GLN A 106 -6.73 2.91 -4.49
C GLN A 106 -7.34 2.72 -3.10
N ALA A 107 -7.80 3.81 -2.46
CA ALA A 107 -8.49 3.74 -1.18
C ALA A 107 -9.75 2.85 -1.25
N ALA A 108 -10.54 3.00 -2.32
CA ALA A 108 -11.71 2.17 -2.57
C ALA A 108 -11.37 0.67 -2.71
N GLY A 109 -10.33 0.32 -3.46
CA GLY A 109 -9.91 -1.09 -3.60
C GLY A 109 -9.25 -1.69 -2.35
N ASP A 110 -8.60 -0.86 -1.53
CA ASP A 110 -7.88 -1.29 -0.33
C ASP A 110 -8.77 -1.40 0.93
N PHE A 111 -9.91 -0.70 0.97
CA PHE A 111 -10.75 -0.55 2.15
C PHE A 111 -12.27 -0.56 1.88
N GLY A 112 -12.68 -0.32 0.64
CA GLY A 112 -14.09 -0.23 0.29
C GLY A 112 -14.80 -1.57 0.41
N THR A 113 -16.12 -1.50 0.51
CA THR A 113 -16.98 -2.67 0.30
C THR A 113 -16.86 -3.15 -1.15
N GLU A 114 -17.41 -4.33 -1.44
CA GLU A 114 -17.48 -4.85 -2.80
C GLU A 114 -18.21 -3.88 -3.75
N GLU A 115 -19.28 -3.24 -3.28
CA GLU A 115 -20.03 -2.23 -4.03
C GLU A 115 -19.18 -0.99 -4.34
N ILE A 116 -18.50 -0.44 -3.34
CA ILE A 116 -17.61 0.72 -3.51
C ILE A 116 -16.47 0.39 -4.48
N SER A 117 -15.88 -0.80 -4.35
CA SER A 117 -14.80 -1.28 -5.22
C SER A 117 -15.26 -1.44 -6.66
N HIS A 118 -16.47 -1.97 -6.90
CA HIS A 118 -17.05 -2.06 -8.24
C HIS A 118 -17.33 -0.68 -8.84
N ARG A 119 -17.89 0.25 -8.06
CA ARG A 119 -18.11 1.63 -8.52
C ARG A 119 -16.79 2.32 -8.87
N ALA A 120 -15.74 2.11 -8.09
CA ALA A 120 -14.41 2.61 -8.36
C ALA A 120 -13.81 2.01 -9.66
N ALA A 121 -13.99 0.70 -9.89
CA ALA A 121 -13.59 0.05 -11.13
C ALA A 121 -14.34 0.57 -12.36
N GLN A 122 -15.64 0.85 -12.23
CA GLN A 122 -16.42 1.50 -13.30
C GLN A 122 -15.91 2.91 -13.59
N TYR A 123 -15.57 3.69 -12.55
CA TYR A 123 -15.00 5.02 -12.71
C TYR A 123 -13.64 4.99 -13.43
N LEU A 124 -12.78 4.05 -13.05
CA LEU A 124 -11.50 3.82 -13.73
C LEU A 124 -11.71 3.66 -15.23
N ASP A 125 -12.59 2.74 -15.62
CA ASP A 125 -12.85 2.38 -17.01
C ASP A 125 -13.55 3.47 -17.81
N ALA A 126 -14.55 4.14 -17.21
CA ALA A 126 -15.42 5.08 -17.92
C ALA A 126 -14.85 6.52 -17.96
N THR A 127 -14.02 6.88 -16.98
CA THR A 127 -13.53 8.25 -16.82
C THR A 127 -12.02 8.33 -16.98
N LEU A 128 -11.24 7.58 -16.20
CA LEU A 128 -9.78 7.75 -16.20
C LEU A 128 -9.12 7.14 -17.45
N VAL A 129 -9.43 5.90 -17.80
CA VAL A 129 -8.85 5.23 -18.98
C VAL A 129 -9.02 6.04 -20.29
N PRO A 130 -10.19 6.62 -20.63
CA PRO A 130 -10.33 7.41 -21.85
C PRO A 130 -9.67 8.80 -21.78
N ASN A 131 -9.42 9.34 -20.58
CA ASN A 131 -8.87 10.68 -20.40
C ASN A 131 -7.45 10.80 -20.99
N PRO A 132 -7.15 11.79 -21.85
CA PRO A 132 -5.81 11.99 -22.40
C PRO A 132 -4.72 12.23 -21.35
N ALA A 133 -5.03 12.94 -20.25
CA ALA A 133 -4.09 13.27 -19.19
C ALA A 133 -3.60 12.03 -18.41
N THR A 134 -4.27 10.89 -18.57
CA THR A 134 -3.89 9.61 -17.98
C THR A 134 -2.51 9.13 -18.43
N LEU A 135 -2.07 9.51 -19.64
CA LEU A 135 -0.73 9.17 -20.13
C LEU A 135 0.39 9.86 -19.34
N ASP A 136 0.07 10.89 -18.55
CA ASP A 136 1.02 11.62 -17.70
C ASP A 136 0.95 11.17 -16.23
N ALA A 137 -0.02 10.32 -15.88
CA ALA A 137 -0.23 9.75 -14.53
C ALA A 137 -0.18 8.20 -14.54
N LEU A 138 0.56 7.61 -15.48
CA LEU A 138 0.62 6.16 -15.68
C LEU A 138 1.00 5.34 -14.42
N PRO A 139 1.97 5.76 -13.58
CA PRO A 139 2.31 5.01 -12.36
C PRO A 139 1.10 4.88 -11.41
N GLN A 140 0.39 5.98 -11.16
CA GLN A 140 -0.78 6.02 -10.28
C GLN A 140 -1.91 5.14 -10.82
N MET A 141 -2.07 5.07 -12.15
CA MET A 141 -3.05 4.19 -12.80
C MET A 141 -2.73 2.71 -12.59
N LEU A 142 -1.46 2.32 -12.65
CA LEU A 142 -1.05 0.94 -12.36
C LEU A 142 -1.32 0.57 -10.91
N GLU A 143 -1.04 1.45 -9.96
CA GLU A 143 -1.33 1.21 -8.55
C GLU A 143 -2.84 1.12 -8.27
N ALA A 144 -3.65 1.94 -8.93
CA ALA A 144 -5.12 1.85 -8.86
C ALA A 144 -5.64 0.52 -9.41
N LEU A 145 -5.10 0.04 -10.53
CA LEU A 145 -5.42 -1.28 -11.08
C LEU A 145 -5.06 -2.42 -10.11
N VAL A 146 -3.90 -2.35 -9.47
CA VAL A 146 -3.50 -3.34 -8.45
C VAL A 146 -4.42 -3.29 -7.23
N ALA A 147 -4.77 -2.09 -6.74
CA ALA A 147 -5.70 -1.93 -5.62
C ALA A 147 -7.07 -2.54 -5.91
N LEU A 148 -7.58 -2.30 -7.12
CA LEU A 148 -8.88 -2.79 -7.60
C LEU A 148 -8.82 -4.20 -8.21
N SER A 149 -7.78 -4.98 -7.96
CA SER A 149 -7.56 -6.26 -8.66
C SER A 149 -8.73 -7.24 -8.58
N LEU A 150 -9.55 -7.17 -7.53
CA LEU A 150 -10.72 -8.04 -7.34
C LEU A 150 -11.97 -7.57 -8.10
N SER A 151 -12.04 -6.30 -8.51
CA SER A 151 -13.22 -5.69 -9.15
C SER A 151 -12.93 -5.14 -10.55
N ALA A 152 -11.67 -4.89 -10.90
CA ALA A 152 -11.26 -4.32 -12.18
C ALA A 152 -10.56 -5.34 -13.10
N SER A 153 -10.60 -5.04 -14.40
CA SER A 153 -9.87 -5.76 -15.45
C SER A 153 -8.82 -4.84 -16.09
N PRO A 154 -7.59 -5.31 -16.36
CA PRO A 154 -6.57 -4.50 -17.02
C PRO A 154 -6.83 -4.32 -18.53
N ALA A 155 -7.83 -5.00 -19.11
CA ALA A 155 -7.99 -5.12 -20.55
C ALA A 155 -8.22 -3.78 -21.26
N LYS A 156 -9.14 -2.93 -20.77
CA LYS A 156 -9.42 -1.63 -21.42
C LYS A 156 -8.23 -0.69 -21.35
N PHE A 157 -7.58 -0.61 -20.19
CA PHE A 157 -6.38 0.20 -20.04
C PHE A 157 -5.24 -0.32 -20.93
N GLY A 158 -5.02 -1.64 -20.96
CA GLY A 158 -4.02 -2.26 -21.82
C GLY A 158 -4.28 -2.01 -23.31
N GLN A 159 -5.53 -2.10 -23.76
CA GLN A 159 -5.91 -1.76 -25.13
C GLN A 159 -5.66 -0.28 -25.44
N ARG A 160 -5.97 0.63 -24.50
CA ARG A 160 -5.68 2.05 -24.67
C ARG A 160 -4.18 2.29 -24.86
N ILE A 161 -3.34 1.72 -24.00
CA ILE A 161 -1.89 1.84 -24.10
C ILE A 161 -1.39 1.26 -25.43
N GLN A 162 -1.88 0.09 -25.85
CA GLN A 162 -1.51 -0.49 -27.14
C GLN A 162 -1.84 0.44 -28.31
N ASN A 163 -3.03 1.04 -28.31
CA ASN A 163 -3.46 1.96 -29.37
C ASN A 163 -2.59 3.22 -29.40
N GLU A 164 -2.25 3.79 -28.23
CA GLU A 164 -1.36 4.97 -28.16
C GLU A 164 0.06 4.64 -28.58
N THR A 165 0.60 3.47 -28.18
CA THR A 165 1.92 3.01 -28.65
C THR A 165 1.94 2.86 -30.17
N ALA A 166 0.89 2.28 -30.76
CA ALA A 166 0.79 2.11 -32.21
C ALA A 166 0.71 3.45 -32.95
N LYS A 167 -0.10 4.40 -32.44
CA LYS A 167 -0.19 5.75 -32.99
C LYS A 167 1.16 6.49 -32.95
N ASN A 168 1.90 6.36 -31.85
CA ASN A 168 3.22 6.98 -31.71
C ASN A 168 4.31 6.31 -32.55
N ALA A 169 4.09 5.08 -33.03
CA ALA A 169 5.04 4.37 -33.89
C ALA A 169 5.20 5.07 -35.26
N GLU A 170 4.13 5.70 -35.78
CA GLU A 170 4.14 6.45 -37.04
C GLU A 170 5.02 7.71 -36.94
N SER A 171 4.98 8.38 -35.80
CA SER A 171 5.80 9.57 -35.50
C SER A 171 7.22 9.25 -35.03
N ARG A 172 7.55 7.97 -34.79
CA ARG A 172 8.85 7.55 -34.21
C ARG A 172 10.05 8.05 -35.02
N ASN A 173 9.95 8.01 -36.34
CA ASN A 173 11.02 8.42 -37.26
C ASN A 173 10.87 9.88 -37.71
N ALA A 174 9.81 10.57 -37.28
CA ALA A 174 9.51 11.95 -37.70
C ALA A 174 10.19 12.99 -36.81
N SER A 175 10.45 12.69 -35.53
CA SER A 175 11.17 13.57 -34.60
C SER A 175 11.76 12.83 -33.40
N GLU A 176 12.72 13.45 -32.71
CA GLU A 176 13.26 12.93 -31.44
C GLU A 176 12.20 12.85 -30.33
N GLU A 177 11.23 13.75 -30.33
CA GLU A 177 10.10 13.73 -29.40
C GLU A 177 9.18 12.53 -29.67
N GLY A 178 8.88 12.26 -30.95
CA GLY A 178 8.12 11.08 -31.36
C GLY A 178 8.83 9.77 -30.99
N MET A 179 10.16 9.72 -31.15
CA MET A 179 10.98 8.58 -30.70
C MET A 179 10.87 8.36 -29.19
N ARG A 180 11.08 9.41 -28.38
CA ARG A 180 11.00 9.33 -26.92
C ARG A 180 9.62 8.90 -26.42
N ASN A 181 8.56 9.45 -27.00
CA ASN A 181 7.19 9.11 -26.63
C ASN A 181 6.84 7.65 -26.95
N TYR A 182 7.23 7.18 -28.14
CA TYR A 182 7.08 5.77 -28.49
C TYR A 182 7.86 4.85 -27.55
N GLU A 183 9.12 5.14 -27.27
CA GLU A 183 9.95 4.32 -26.37
C GLU A 183 9.40 4.26 -24.95
N ARG A 184 8.91 5.40 -24.42
CA ARG A 184 8.24 5.49 -23.12
C ARG A 184 7.05 4.53 -23.05
N LEU A 185 6.11 4.63 -24.01
CA LEU A 185 4.90 3.81 -24.02
C LEU A 185 5.19 2.32 -24.30
N ALA A 186 6.12 2.03 -25.22
CA ALA A 186 6.53 0.66 -25.52
C ALA A 186 7.29 -0.01 -24.36
N SER A 187 8.07 0.75 -23.59
CA SER A 187 8.69 0.26 -22.36
C SER A 187 7.64 -0.02 -21.30
N PHE A 188 6.75 0.94 -21.06
CA PHE A 188 5.65 0.83 -20.11
C PHE A 188 4.76 -0.40 -20.39
N GLN A 189 4.40 -0.62 -21.65
CA GLN A 189 3.57 -1.76 -22.07
C GLN A 189 4.28 -3.10 -21.83
N ARG A 190 5.57 -3.22 -22.18
CA ARG A 190 6.31 -4.49 -22.10
C ARG A 190 6.72 -4.86 -20.67
N ASN A 191 6.99 -3.86 -19.84
CA ASN A 191 7.55 -4.04 -18.50
C ASN A 191 6.49 -3.80 -17.42
N ASP A 192 6.05 -2.55 -17.26
CA ASP A 192 5.28 -2.11 -16.09
C ASP A 192 3.85 -2.67 -16.13
N LEU A 193 3.15 -2.55 -17.26
CA LEU A 193 1.79 -3.07 -17.41
C LEU A 193 1.77 -4.59 -17.23
N ARG A 194 2.72 -5.31 -17.83
CA ARG A 194 2.82 -6.78 -17.70
C ARG A 194 3.06 -7.19 -16.24
N LYS A 195 3.96 -6.48 -15.54
CA LYS A 195 4.20 -6.71 -14.11
C LYS A 195 2.94 -6.44 -13.29
N THR A 196 2.20 -5.37 -13.60
CA THR A 196 0.92 -5.05 -12.94
C THR A 196 -0.12 -6.14 -13.13
N VAL A 197 -0.31 -6.65 -14.36
CA VAL A 197 -1.25 -7.77 -14.60
C VAL A 197 -0.86 -8.99 -13.77
N SER A 198 0.43 -9.34 -13.74
CA SER A 198 0.91 -10.47 -12.93
C SER A 198 0.66 -10.26 -11.43
N THR A 199 0.84 -9.04 -10.92
CA THR A 199 0.53 -8.69 -9.53
C THR A 199 -0.97 -8.77 -9.23
N MET A 200 -1.83 -8.31 -10.14
CA MET A 200 -3.29 -8.42 -10.00
C MET A 200 -3.73 -9.88 -9.94
N ASP A 201 -3.21 -10.72 -10.84
CA ASP A 201 -3.50 -12.16 -10.84
C ASP A 201 -3.01 -12.83 -9.56
N ASN A 202 -1.86 -12.39 -9.01
CA ASN A 202 -1.39 -12.88 -7.72
C ASN A 202 -2.33 -12.50 -6.57
N ARG A 203 -2.86 -11.26 -6.54
CA ARG A 203 -3.87 -10.86 -5.53
C ARG A 203 -5.14 -11.72 -5.62
N LYS A 204 -5.63 -11.99 -6.83
CA LYS A 204 -6.79 -12.88 -7.06
C LYS A 204 -6.51 -14.30 -6.57
N ARG A 205 -5.33 -14.85 -6.89
CA ARG A 205 -4.90 -16.17 -6.42
C ARG A 205 -4.80 -16.22 -4.90
N LEU A 206 -4.17 -15.23 -4.27
CA LEU A 206 -4.07 -15.14 -2.81
C LEU A 206 -5.43 -15.12 -2.12
N ALA A 207 -6.41 -14.44 -2.71
CA ALA A 207 -7.77 -14.39 -2.18
C ALA A 207 -8.46 -15.76 -2.16
N SER A 208 -8.09 -16.69 -3.05
CA SER A 208 -8.67 -18.04 -3.12
C SER A 208 -7.85 -19.12 -2.41
N LEU A 209 -6.67 -18.79 -1.87
CA LEU A 209 -5.85 -19.74 -1.12
C LEU A 209 -6.46 -20.08 0.25
N GLN A 210 -6.17 -21.30 0.71
CA GLN A 210 -6.44 -21.69 2.10
C GLN A 210 -5.65 -20.79 3.07
N PRO A 211 -6.20 -20.51 4.28
CA PRO A 211 -5.64 -19.51 5.20
C PRO A 211 -4.14 -19.66 5.48
N ASP A 212 -3.64 -20.87 5.72
CA ASP A 212 -2.24 -21.08 6.08
C ASP A 212 -1.26 -20.84 4.93
N TYR A 213 -1.59 -21.32 3.72
CA TYR A 213 -0.78 -21.04 2.53
C TYR A 213 -0.82 -19.54 2.18
N ARG A 214 -1.99 -18.91 2.32
CA ARG A 214 -2.14 -17.47 2.14
C ARG A 214 -1.27 -16.69 3.11
N ARG A 215 -1.32 -17.03 4.41
CA ARG A 215 -0.52 -16.39 5.47
C ARG A 215 0.97 -16.47 5.17
N ALA A 216 1.45 -17.66 4.81
CA ALA A 216 2.85 -17.87 4.47
C ALA A 216 3.30 -16.98 3.31
N GLU A 217 2.50 -16.91 2.26
CA GLU A 217 2.83 -16.07 1.11
C GLU A 217 2.74 -14.57 1.43
N LEU A 218 1.76 -14.14 2.22
CA LEU A 218 1.65 -12.75 2.67
C LEU A 218 2.88 -12.34 3.49
N VAL A 219 3.43 -13.22 4.33
CA VAL A 219 4.69 -12.95 5.05
C VAL A 219 5.86 -12.81 4.07
N GLN A 220 5.97 -13.66 3.05
CA GLN A 220 7.02 -13.53 2.02
C GLN A 220 6.88 -12.24 1.21
N ILE A 221 5.65 -11.85 0.86
CA ILE A 221 5.37 -10.59 0.16
C ILE A 221 5.76 -9.42 1.05
N TYR A 222 5.29 -9.38 2.30
CA TYR A 222 5.67 -8.31 3.23
C TYR A 222 7.19 -8.23 3.39
N LEU A 223 7.90 -9.35 3.54
CA LEU A 223 9.36 -9.32 3.67
C LEU A 223 10.10 -9.03 2.36
N GLY A 224 9.42 -8.74 1.25
CA GLY A 224 10.08 -8.45 -0.02
C GLY A 224 10.77 -9.67 -0.64
N GLN A 225 10.44 -10.88 -0.18
CA GLN A 225 11.05 -12.14 -0.62
C GLN A 225 10.25 -12.80 -1.76
N SER A 226 9.01 -12.39 -1.97
CA SER A 226 8.21 -12.85 -3.11
C SER A 226 8.57 -12.09 -4.40
N PRO A 227 8.55 -12.72 -5.59
CA PRO A 227 8.72 -12.03 -6.87
C PRO A 227 7.60 -11.00 -7.16
N PHE A 228 6.48 -11.09 -6.44
CA PHE A 228 5.36 -10.15 -6.53
C PHE A 228 5.45 -9.01 -5.52
N SER A 229 6.56 -8.90 -4.80
CA SER A 229 6.75 -7.83 -3.81
C SER A 229 6.98 -6.49 -4.50
N THR A 230 6.10 -5.55 -4.21
CA THR A 230 6.22 -4.12 -4.52
C THR A 230 5.91 -3.35 -3.24
N ALA A 231 6.29 -2.07 -3.13
CA ALA A 231 6.00 -1.27 -1.93
C ALA A 231 4.50 -1.29 -1.56
N GLN A 232 3.62 -1.23 -2.57
CA GLN A 232 2.17 -1.37 -2.40
C GLN A 232 1.78 -2.77 -1.90
N MET A 233 2.30 -3.84 -2.50
CA MET A 233 2.01 -5.22 -2.10
C MET A 233 2.54 -5.56 -0.70
N GLU A 234 3.71 -5.04 -0.33
CA GLU A 234 4.26 -5.19 1.02
C GLU A 234 3.36 -4.56 2.08
N THR A 235 2.85 -3.36 1.79
CA THR A 235 1.89 -2.66 2.65
C THR A 235 0.57 -3.43 2.73
N TRP A 236 0.01 -3.81 1.60
CA TRP A 236 -1.23 -4.59 1.52
C TRP A 236 -1.11 -5.92 2.29
N ALA A 237 -0.02 -6.66 2.11
CA ALA A 237 0.18 -7.94 2.78
C ALA A 237 0.26 -7.79 4.30
N ALA A 238 0.97 -6.79 4.80
CA ALA A 238 1.03 -6.54 6.23
C ALA A 238 -0.31 -6.07 6.82
N ARG A 239 -1.10 -5.29 6.08
CA ARG A 239 -2.48 -4.96 6.49
C ARG A 239 -3.36 -6.20 6.60
N LEU A 240 -3.28 -7.13 5.64
CA LEU A 240 -4.03 -8.39 5.72
C LEU A 240 -3.58 -9.27 6.89
N LEU A 241 -2.28 -9.37 7.14
CA LEU A 241 -1.73 -10.10 8.30
C LEU A 241 -2.17 -9.47 9.62
N ARG A 242 -2.23 -8.14 9.69
CA ARG A 242 -2.76 -7.40 10.85
C ARG A 242 -4.24 -7.71 11.08
N ALA A 243 -5.05 -7.57 10.03
CA ALA A 243 -6.49 -7.84 10.10
C ALA A 243 -6.76 -9.28 10.53
N GLU A 244 -5.98 -10.24 10.02
CA GLU A 244 -6.08 -11.64 10.42
C GLU A 244 -5.75 -11.85 11.91
N ALA A 245 -4.68 -11.22 12.40
CA ALA A 245 -4.29 -11.30 13.80
C ALA A 245 -5.30 -10.63 14.75
N MET A 246 -5.90 -9.52 14.33
CA MET A 246 -6.90 -8.78 15.12
C MET A 246 -8.27 -9.46 15.13
N THR A 247 -8.67 -10.13 14.03
CA THR A 247 -10.02 -10.68 13.87
C THR A 247 -10.12 -12.14 14.32
N TYR A 248 -9.09 -12.96 14.05
CA TYR A 248 -9.18 -14.41 14.22
C TYR A 248 -8.22 -14.93 15.30
N ALA A 249 -6.92 -14.95 14.99
CA ALA A 249 -5.89 -15.46 15.88
C ALA A 249 -4.54 -14.85 15.52
N ARG A 250 -3.82 -14.35 16.52
CA ARG A 250 -2.51 -13.72 16.36
C ARG A 250 -1.37 -14.73 16.36
N GLU A 251 -1.54 -15.83 17.08
CA GLU A 251 -0.53 -16.87 17.30
C GLU A 251 -0.01 -17.45 15.98
N PRO A 252 -0.87 -17.84 15.01
CA PRO A 252 -0.39 -18.38 13.76
C PRO A 252 0.31 -17.32 12.88
N VAL A 253 -0.09 -16.04 12.99
CA VAL A 253 0.54 -14.93 12.24
C VAL A 253 1.97 -14.70 12.72
N TYR A 254 2.19 -14.52 14.02
CA TYR A 254 3.56 -14.29 14.50
C TYR A 254 4.43 -15.56 14.41
N ALA A 255 3.83 -16.77 14.45
CA ALA A 255 4.56 -18.02 14.24
C ALA A 255 5.11 -18.11 12.80
N GLU A 256 4.35 -17.64 11.82
CA GLU A 256 4.79 -17.53 10.42
C GLU A 256 6.00 -16.60 10.28
N PHE A 257 5.98 -15.45 10.97
CA PHE A 257 7.13 -14.56 11.04
C PHE A 257 8.35 -15.18 11.71
N ALA A 258 8.15 -15.94 12.80
CA ALA A 258 9.24 -16.65 13.46
C ALA A 258 9.90 -17.67 12.52
N ARG A 259 9.10 -18.43 11.76
CA ARG A 259 9.61 -19.36 10.74
C ARG A 259 10.35 -18.64 9.62
N ALA A 260 9.88 -17.46 9.22
CA ALA A 260 10.60 -16.65 8.23
C ALA A 260 11.98 -16.21 8.75
N MET A 261 12.12 -15.88 10.05
CA MET A 261 13.42 -15.60 10.65
C MET A 261 14.36 -16.81 10.61
N ASP A 262 13.85 -18.02 10.84
CA ASP A 262 14.65 -19.25 10.73
C ASP A 262 15.16 -19.47 9.29
N ILE A 263 14.30 -19.22 8.29
CA ILE A 263 14.67 -19.30 6.87
C ILE A 263 15.74 -18.26 6.53
N ILE A 264 15.58 -17.01 6.96
CA ILE A 264 16.57 -15.94 6.73
C ILE A 264 17.93 -16.32 7.30
N ALA A 265 17.97 -16.89 8.51
CA ALA A 265 19.21 -17.37 9.12
C ALA A 265 19.86 -18.49 8.30
N ALA A 266 19.07 -19.39 7.72
CA ALA A 266 19.57 -20.50 6.91
C ALA A 266 20.07 -20.08 5.52
N GLN A 267 19.50 -19.03 4.92
CA GLN A 267 19.83 -18.57 3.56
C GLN A 267 21.22 -17.93 3.42
N LYS A 268 21.92 -17.62 4.53
CA LYS A 268 23.25 -16.98 4.53
C LYS A 268 23.32 -15.73 3.64
N LEU A 269 22.25 -14.93 3.64
CA LEU A 269 22.19 -13.67 2.92
C LEU A 269 23.30 -12.70 3.38
N PRO A 270 23.69 -11.72 2.54
CA PRO A 270 24.55 -10.64 2.98
C PRO A 270 23.98 -9.95 4.24
N GLU A 271 24.86 -9.44 5.09
CA GLU A 271 24.50 -8.98 6.44
C GLU A 271 23.41 -7.91 6.44
N THR A 272 23.50 -6.92 5.55
CA THR A 272 22.54 -5.80 5.52
C THR A 272 21.12 -6.27 5.14
N PRO A 273 20.88 -6.95 4.00
CA PRO A 273 19.59 -7.57 3.71
C PRO A 273 19.07 -8.47 4.82
N SER A 274 19.91 -9.36 5.36
CA SER A 274 19.52 -10.27 6.44
C SER A 274 19.02 -9.52 7.68
N ASN A 275 19.72 -8.45 8.07
CA ASN A 275 19.34 -7.63 9.22
C ASN A 275 18.03 -6.86 8.99
N ILE A 276 17.80 -6.31 7.79
CA ILE A 276 16.54 -5.60 7.48
C ILE A 276 15.35 -6.55 7.58
N LEU A 277 15.45 -7.74 7.00
CA LEU A 277 14.37 -8.73 7.02
C LEU A 277 14.10 -9.24 8.44
N THR A 278 15.17 -9.56 9.18
CA THR A 278 15.11 -9.98 10.59
C THR A 278 14.42 -8.92 11.44
N LEU A 279 14.79 -7.65 11.27
CA LEU A 279 14.21 -6.54 12.02
C LEU A 279 12.70 -6.41 11.75
N ARG A 280 12.30 -6.45 10.48
CA ARG A 280 10.90 -6.35 10.06
C ARG A 280 10.03 -7.48 10.57
N ALA A 281 10.55 -8.71 10.56
CA ALA A 281 9.84 -9.89 11.08
C ALA A 281 9.71 -9.81 12.61
N ALA A 282 10.79 -9.50 13.32
CA ALA A 282 10.79 -9.37 14.77
C ALA A 282 9.85 -8.26 15.26
N GLN A 283 9.85 -7.10 14.59
CA GLN A 283 8.93 -5.99 14.91
C GLN A 283 7.46 -6.38 14.70
N ALA A 284 7.16 -7.15 13.65
CA ALA A 284 5.81 -7.68 13.44
C ALA A 284 5.40 -8.63 14.57
N ILE A 285 6.27 -9.58 14.96
CA ILE A 285 6.02 -10.50 16.09
C ILE A 285 5.70 -9.72 17.35
N LEU A 286 6.54 -8.76 17.71
CA LEU A 286 6.39 -8.00 18.94
C LEU A 286 5.11 -7.13 18.90
N TYR A 287 4.83 -6.45 17.77
CA TYR A 287 3.61 -5.64 17.60
C TYR A 287 2.34 -6.49 17.78
N LEU A 288 2.34 -7.71 17.22
CA LEU A 288 1.27 -8.68 17.36
C LEU A 288 1.23 -9.36 18.73
N GLN A 289 1.98 -8.83 19.71
CA GLN A 289 2.08 -9.33 21.09
C GLN A 289 2.66 -10.75 21.22
N GLY A 290 3.40 -11.20 20.22
CA GLY A 290 4.20 -12.42 20.29
C GLY A 290 5.50 -12.21 21.08
N THR A 291 6.15 -13.31 21.46
CA THR A 291 7.45 -13.30 22.15
C THR A 291 8.52 -13.87 21.24
N LEU A 292 9.67 -13.18 21.14
CA LEU A 292 10.83 -13.69 20.43
C LEU A 292 11.51 -14.79 21.26
N SER A 293 11.85 -15.91 20.61
CA SER A 293 12.72 -16.92 21.21
C SER A 293 14.09 -16.30 21.57
N PRO A 294 14.89 -16.91 22.47
CA PRO A 294 16.23 -16.40 22.80
C PRO A 294 17.11 -16.20 21.56
N GLN A 295 17.03 -17.12 20.58
CA GLN A 295 17.74 -17.02 19.31
C GLN A 295 17.24 -15.84 18.47
N HIS A 296 15.92 -15.71 18.27
CA HIS A 296 15.33 -14.61 17.51
C HIS A 296 15.59 -13.26 18.16
N LYS A 297 15.60 -13.19 19.50
CA LYS A 297 15.96 -11.98 20.25
C LYS A 297 17.41 -11.58 19.99
N ALA A 298 18.35 -12.53 20.00
CA ALA A 298 19.75 -12.24 19.67
C ALA A 298 19.91 -11.72 18.23
N MET A 299 19.18 -12.31 17.27
CA MET A 299 19.16 -11.83 15.89
C MET A 299 18.58 -10.41 15.79
N TYR A 300 17.47 -10.14 16.48
CA TYR A 300 16.83 -8.82 16.52
C TYR A 300 17.74 -7.74 17.09
N GLU A 301 18.41 -7.99 18.22
CA GLU A 301 19.35 -7.04 18.84
C GLU A 301 20.58 -6.77 17.95
N LYS A 302 21.06 -7.79 17.22
CA LYS A 302 22.10 -7.59 16.21
C LYS A 302 21.59 -6.69 15.07
N ALA A 303 20.43 -7.00 14.52
CA ALA A 303 19.84 -6.28 13.39
C ALA A 303 19.51 -4.81 13.72
N LYS A 304 19.06 -4.53 14.95
CA LYS A 304 18.72 -3.18 15.43
C LYS A 304 19.87 -2.19 15.31
N LYS A 305 21.12 -2.66 15.44
CA LYS A 305 22.33 -1.82 15.32
C LYS A 305 22.58 -1.28 13.90
N VAL A 306 22.01 -1.91 12.88
CA VAL A 306 22.17 -1.51 11.47
C VAL A 306 21.20 -0.41 11.06
N GLY A 307 20.19 -0.11 11.90
CA GLY A 307 19.27 1.00 11.64
C GLY A 307 18.31 0.72 10.48
N GLY A 308 17.58 -0.39 10.55
CA GLY A 308 16.37 -0.58 9.74
C GLY A 308 15.18 0.13 10.39
N MET A 309 14.22 0.60 9.58
CA MET A 309 13.01 1.19 10.13
C MET A 309 11.78 0.51 9.54
N ASN A 310 10.87 0.14 10.41
CA ASN A 310 9.56 -0.35 10.03
C ASN A 310 8.72 0.78 9.41
N PHE A 311 7.87 0.46 8.45
CA PHE A 311 6.97 1.44 7.83
C PHE A 311 5.50 1.24 8.21
N LEU A 312 5.07 0.06 8.71
CA LEU A 312 3.65 -0.21 8.96
C LEU A 312 3.29 -0.44 10.42
N TRP A 313 4.10 -1.18 11.19
CA TRP A 313 3.79 -1.41 12.61
C TRP A 313 4.17 -0.19 13.45
N ASP A 314 3.36 0.10 14.47
CA ASP A 314 3.73 1.10 15.47
C ASP A 314 4.97 0.65 16.24
N ASP A 315 5.72 1.60 16.79
CA ASP A 315 6.79 1.28 17.71
C ASP A 315 6.16 0.86 19.04
N LEU A 316 6.63 -0.26 19.58
CA LEU A 316 6.39 -0.59 20.97
C LEU A 316 7.23 0.39 21.79
N GLY A 317 6.56 1.23 22.58
CA GLY A 317 7.22 2.15 23.51
C GLY A 317 8.16 1.44 24.48
#